data_AF-A0A287B0Y4-F1
#
_entry.id   AF-A0A287B0Y4-F1
#
_cell.length_a   1.000
_cell.length_b   1.000
_cell.length_c   1.000
_cell.angle_alpha   90.00
_cell.angle_beta   90.00
_cell.angle_gamma   90.00
#
_symmetry.space_group_name_H-M   'P 1'
#
loop_
_entity.id
_entity.type
_entity.pdbx_description
1 polymer ?
#
loop_
_entity_poly.entity_id
_entity_poly.type
_entity_poly.pdbx_seq_one_letter_code
_entity_poly.pdbx_strand_id
1 'polypeptide(L)'
;MASRPWSEWSASLSHLVLGTVSLHAAVSTAQASRGAAAGFLLQALAAATTLAPGLRTDEDCLAGAWVATVIGLPLLAFDFHWMNGDCSSANLLLGGGMVLAVAGDHLGAEGRSVAGQAVVLVVAVTILIVAVFTTNTYGMWGGVMLGAAGLLSRLEEDRLLLLPKEDLCRWALAAGSWTYHQALRAQRLQWE
;
A
#
# COMPACT_ATOMS: atom_id res chain seq x y z
N MET A 1 -16.68 30.20 10.33
CA MET A 1 -16.02 29.97 9.03
C MET A 1 -16.13 28.49 8.71
N ALA A 2 -16.94 28.16 7.70
CA ALA A 2 -17.29 26.81 7.30
C ALA A 2 -16.36 26.34 6.18
N SER A 3 -15.32 25.57 6.53
CA SER A 3 -14.42 24.89 5.59
C SER A 3 -14.60 23.36 5.59
N ARG A 4 -15.59 22.83 6.33
CA ARG A 4 -15.77 21.39 6.59
C ARG A 4 -16.20 20.52 5.39
N PRO A 5 -17.03 20.96 4.41
CA PRO A 5 -17.47 20.02 3.39
C PRO A 5 -16.30 19.61 2.48
N TRP A 6 -15.49 20.56 2.01
CA TRP A 6 -14.44 20.28 1.03
C TRP A 6 -13.42 19.22 1.48
N SER A 7 -13.02 19.23 2.75
CA SER A 7 -12.09 18.22 3.29
C SER A 7 -12.70 16.82 3.35
N GLU A 8 -13.99 16.71 3.68
CA GLU A 8 -14.69 15.43 3.74
C GLU A 8 -14.88 14.83 2.35
N TRP A 9 -15.27 15.65 1.36
CA TRP A 9 -15.37 15.23 -0.04
C TRP A 9 -14.01 14.80 -0.61
N SER A 10 -12.93 15.51 -0.27
CA SER A 10 -11.56 15.17 -0.68
C SER A 10 -11.12 13.81 -0.13
N ALA A 11 -11.39 13.55 1.16
CA ALA A 11 -11.07 12.29 1.82
C ALA A 11 -11.88 11.10 1.25
N SER A 12 -13.18 11.27 1.05
CA SER A 12 -14.00 10.22 0.43
C SER A 12 -13.54 9.91 -1.00
N LEU A 13 -13.18 10.95 -1.77
CA LEU A 13 -12.71 10.77 -3.15
C LEU A 13 -11.36 10.05 -3.21
N SER A 14 -10.41 10.39 -2.32
CA SER A 14 -9.11 9.73 -2.26
C SER A 14 -9.22 8.26 -1.86
N HIS A 15 -10.11 7.92 -0.91
CA HIS A 15 -10.43 6.53 -0.57
C HIS A 15 -11.13 5.78 -1.71
N LEU A 16 -12.04 6.42 -2.44
CA LEU A 16 -12.73 5.81 -3.57
C LEU A 16 -11.75 5.51 -4.71
N VAL A 17 -10.86 6.45 -5.03
CA VAL A 17 -9.82 6.24 -6.05
C VAL A 17 -8.87 5.12 -5.63
N LEU A 18 -8.34 5.14 -4.41
CA LEU A 18 -7.48 4.07 -3.92
C LEU A 18 -8.19 2.71 -3.98
N GLY A 19 -9.42 2.64 -3.45
CA GLY A 19 -10.21 1.40 -3.44
C GLY A 19 -10.50 0.86 -4.83
N THR A 20 -10.91 1.71 -5.77
CA THR A 20 -11.22 1.30 -7.15
C THR A 20 -9.98 0.88 -7.92
N VAL A 21 -8.88 1.63 -7.82
CA VAL A 21 -7.59 1.29 -8.48
C VAL A 21 -7.05 -0.02 -7.92
N SER A 22 -7.04 -0.18 -6.60
CA SER A 22 -6.59 -1.42 -5.95
C SER A 22 -7.50 -2.60 -6.31
N LEU A 23 -8.83 -2.43 -6.33
CA LEU A 23 -9.74 -3.51 -6.73
C LEU A 23 -9.54 -3.91 -8.20
N HIS A 24 -9.40 -2.94 -9.10
CA HIS A 24 -9.10 -3.18 -10.50
C HIS A 24 -7.77 -3.93 -10.66
N ALA A 25 -6.72 -3.48 -9.96
CA ALA A 25 -5.42 -4.15 -9.95
C ALA A 25 -5.52 -5.58 -9.42
N ALA A 26 -6.31 -5.83 -8.36
CA ALA A 26 -6.54 -7.17 -7.81
C ALA A 26 -7.18 -8.10 -8.85
N VAL A 27 -8.30 -7.69 -9.46
CA VAL A 27 -9.03 -8.51 -10.44
C VAL A 27 -8.17 -8.80 -11.68
N SER A 28 -7.47 -7.80 -12.20
CA SER A 28 -6.63 -7.93 -13.38
C SER A 28 -5.37 -8.78 -13.15
N THR A 29 -4.93 -8.95 -11.90
CA THR A 29 -3.74 -9.75 -11.55
C THR A 29 -4.06 -11.12 -10.96
N ALA A 30 -5.32 -11.41 -10.60
CA ALA A 30 -5.72 -12.62 -9.88
C ALA A 30 -5.29 -13.95 -10.53
N GLN A 31 -5.31 -14.03 -11.86
CA GLN A 31 -4.89 -15.23 -12.58
C GLN A 31 -3.37 -15.33 -12.75
N ALA A 32 -2.69 -14.18 -12.80
CA ALA A 32 -1.30 -14.08 -13.19
C ALA A 32 -0.34 -14.01 -12.00
N SER A 33 -0.73 -13.39 -10.88
CA SER A 33 0.04 -13.46 -9.64
C SER A 33 -0.86 -13.24 -8.42
N ARG A 34 -1.10 -14.34 -7.70
CA ARG A 34 -2.10 -14.41 -6.62
C ARG A 34 -1.69 -13.61 -5.38
N GLY A 35 -0.38 -13.48 -5.12
CA GLY A 35 0.14 -12.71 -3.99
C GLY A 35 -0.20 -11.23 -4.14
N ALA A 36 0.16 -10.64 -5.27
CA ALA A 36 -0.09 -9.25 -5.58
C ALA A 36 -1.60 -8.96 -5.64
N ALA A 37 -2.38 -9.87 -6.23
CA ALA A 37 -3.84 -9.73 -6.25
C ALA A 37 -4.43 -9.68 -4.83
N ALA A 38 -3.95 -10.55 -3.93
CA ALA A 38 -4.37 -10.52 -2.52
C ALA A 38 -3.91 -9.22 -1.82
N GLY A 39 -2.69 -8.74 -2.09
CA GLY A 39 -2.18 -7.47 -1.56
C GLY A 39 -3.04 -6.28 -1.98
N PHE A 40 -3.36 -6.19 -3.28
CA PHE A 40 -4.27 -5.16 -3.81
C PHE A 40 -5.69 -5.29 -3.26
N LEU A 41 -6.20 -6.50 -3.09
CA LEU A 41 -7.52 -6.72 -2.51
C LEU A 41 -7.58 -6.26 -1.05
N LEU A 42 -6.55 -6.51 -0.25
CA LEU A 42 -6.47 -6.02 1.13
C LEU A 42 -6.47 -4.49 1.19
N GLN A 43 -5.76 -3.82 0.28
CA GLN A 43 -5.79 -2.36 0.16
C GLN A 43 -7.17 -1.84 -0.24
N ALA A 44 -7.85 -2.52 -1.18
CA ALA A 44 -9.20 -2.16 -1.59
C ALA A 44 -10.22 -2.34 -0.46
N LEU A 45 -10.12 -3.43 0.31
CA LEU A 45 -10.98 -3.69 1.46
C LEU A 45 -10.76 -2.66 2.57
N ALA A 46 -9.51 -2.30 2.88
CA ALA A 46 -9.21 -1.26 3.85
C ALA A 46 -9.81 0.10 3.43
N ALA A 47 -9.71 0.46 2.14
CA ALA A 47 -10.36 1.67 1.62
C ALA A 47 -11.89 1.59 1.64
N ALA A 48 -12.48 0.41 1.43
CA ALA A 48 -13.94 0.23 1.50
C ALA A 48 -14.46 0.37 2.94
N THR A 49 -13.69 -0.08 3.93
CA THR A 49 -14.10 0.02 5.34
C THR A 49 -14.20 1.46 5.83
N THR A 50 -13.37 2.36 5.33
CA THR A 50 -13.43 3.79 5.68
C THR A 50 -14.58 4.52 4.99
N LEU A 51 -15.07 4.00 3.86
CA LEU A 51 -16.21 4.57 3.12
C LEU A 51 -17.58 4.10 3.63
N ALA A 52 -17.62 3.13 4.55
CA ALA A 52 -18.85 2.58 5.13
C ALA A 52 -18.97 2.84 6.65
N PRO A 53 -18.97 4.11 7.11
CA PRO A 53 -18.94 4.46 8.53
C PRO A 53 -20.19 4.03 9.32
N GLY A 54 -21.30 3.69 8.64
CA GLY A 54 -22.53 3.22 9.28
C GLY A 54 -22.52 1.73 9.68
N LEU A 55 -21.48 0.97 9.31
CA LEU A 55 -21.40 -0.47 9.51
C LEU A 55 -20.26 -0.92 10.43
N ARG A 56 -19.35 -0.02 10.83
CA ARG A 56 -18.10 -0.37 11.52
C ARG A 56 -17.66 0.66 12.54
N THR A 57 -16.93 0.19 13.55
CA THR A 57 -16.28 1.05 14.54
C THR A 57 -14.97 1.62 13.99
N ASP A 58 -14.46 2.68 14.63
CA ASP A 58 -13.16 3.28 14.29
C ASP A 58 -12.01 2.26 14.49
N GLU A 59 -12.11 1.42 15.53
CA GLU A 59 -11.17 0.32 15.78
C GLU A 59 -11.15 -0.71 14.63
N ASP A 60 -12.31 -1.07 14.08
CA ASP A 60 -12.38 -2.01 12.95
C ASP A 60 -11.70 -1.45 11.69
N CYS A 61 -11.79 -0.13 11.48
CA CYS A 61 -11.15 0.56 10.36
C CYS A 61 -9.63 0.58 10.52
N LEU A 62 -9.15 0.89 11.73
CA LEU A 62 -7.73 0.86 12.07
C LEU A 62 -7.14 -0.55 11.97
N ALA A 63 -7.86 -1.57 12.42
CA ALA A 63 -7.46 -2.96 12.28
C ALA A 63 -7.36 -3.40 10.81
N GLY A 64 -8.32 -2.99 9.97
CA GLY A 64 -8.28 -3.24 8.53
C GLY A 64 -7.08 -2.58 7.84
N ALA A 65 -6.82 -1.31 8.17
CA ALA A 65 -5.67 -0.58 7.65
C ALA A 65 -4.33 -1.18 8.10
N TRP A 66 -4.26 -1.65 9.36
CA TRP A 66 -3.10 -2.37 9.90
C TRP A 66 -2.79 -3.61 9.07
N VAL A 67 -3.77 -4.51 8.90
CA VAL A 67 -3.62 -5.75 8.13
C VAL A 67 -3.24 -5.46 6.67
N ALA A 68 -3.88 -4.48 6.04
CA ALA A 68 -3.53 -4.08 4.68
C ALA A 68 -2.10 -3.56 4.56
N THR A 69 -1.58 -2.90 5.59
CA THR A 69 -0.20 -2.39 5.63
C THR A 69 0.79 -3.52 5.87
N VAL A 70 0.61 -4.31 6.93
CA VAL A 70 1.62 -5.31 7.36
C VAL A 70 1.54 -6.62 6.60
N ILE A 71 0.43 -6.94 5.94
CA ILE A 71 0.30 -8.13 5.09
C ILE A 71 0.16 -7.72 3.63
N GLY A 72 -0.69 -6.74 3.32
CA GLY A 72 -0.99 -6.38 1.94
C GLY A 72 0.22 -5.82 1.18
N LEU A 73 1.01 -4.93 1.79
CA LEU A 73 2.20 -4.39 1.13
C LEU A 73 3.32 -5.44 0.96
N PRO A 74 3.63 -6.29 1.96
CA PRO A 74 4.55 -7.40 1.74
C PRO A 74 4.08 -8.40 0.68
N LEU A 75 2.78 -8.64 0.52
CA LEU A 75 2.25 -9.48 -0.56
C LEU A 75 2.49 -8.88 -1.96
N LEU A 76 2.44 -7.55 -2.09
CA LEU A 76 2.81 -6.86 -3.33
C LEU A 76 4.32 -7.01 -3.60
N ALA A 77 5.15 -6.80 -2.58
CA ALA A 77 6.60 -6.99 -2.68
C ALA A 77 6.98 -8.44 -3.01
N PHE A 78 6.28 -9.41 -2.39
CA PHE A 78 6.49 -10.84 -2.54
C PHE A 78 6.51 -11.24 -4.01
N ASP A 79 5.45 -10.92 -4.77
CA ASP A 79 5.36 -11.32 -6.18
C ASP A 79 6.44 -10.67 -7.03
N PHE A 80 6.82 -9.42 -6.72
CA PHE A 80 7.87 -8.73 -7.46
C PHE A 80 9.24 -9.35 -7.21
N HIS A 81 9.58 -9.69 -5.97
CA HIS A 81 10.82 -10.43 -5.67
C HIS A 81 10.79 -11.85 -6.25
N TRP A 82 9.65 -12.55 -6.13
CA TRP A 82 9.46 -13.90 -6.62
C TRP A 82 9.70 -14.01 -8.13
N MET A 83 9.11 -13.11 -8.92
CA MET A 83 9.29 -13.09 -10.38
C MET A 83 10.71 -12.74 -10.81
N ASN A 84 11.49 -12.08 -9.95
CA ASN A 84 12.90 -11.79 -10.20
C ASN A 84 13.85 -12.86 -9.62
N GLY A 85 13.32 -14.00 -9.18
CA GLY A 85 14.10 -15.13 -8.67
C GLY A 85 14.58 -14.99 -7.22
N ASP A 86 14.19 -13.93 -6.53
CA ASP A 86 14.57 -13.66 -5.14
C ASP A 86 13.52 -14.20 -4.15
N CYS A 87 13.38 -15.52 -4.12
CA CYS A 87 12.39 -16.19 -3.27
C CYS A 87 12.69 -16.02 -1.77
N SER A 88 13.95 -15.81 -1.39
CA SER A 88 14.35 -15.61 0.00
C SER A 88 13.79 -14.31 0.55
N SER A 89 14.04 -13.18 -0.14
CA SER A 89 13.51 -11.88 0.28
C SER A 89 11.98 -11.87 0.22
N ALA A 90 11.37 -12.51 -0.79
CA ALA A 90 9.93 -12.64 -0.87
C ALA A 90 9.34 -13.30 0.39
N ASN A 91 9.88 -14.46 0.78
CA ASN A 91 9.43 -15.18 1.99
C ASN A 91 9.72 -14.41 3.28
N LEU A 92 10.87 -13.72 3.37
CA LEU A 92 11.23 -12.93 4.55
C LEU A 92 10.26 -11.75 4.74
N LEU A 93 9.92 -11.04 3.66
CA LEU A 93 8.97 -9.92 3.71
C LEU A 93 7.58 -10.39 4.15
N LEU A 94 7.06 -11.46 3.53
CA LEU A 94 5.74 -11.99 3.89
C LEU A 94 5.72 -12.56 5.31
N GLY A 95 6.73 -13.35 5.69
CA GLY A 95 6.85 -13.92 7.03
C GLY A 95 6.97 -12.85 8.12
N GLY A 96 7.79 -11.82 7.89
CA GLY A 96 7.89 -10.67 8.78
C GLY A 96 6.56 -9.92 8.91
N GLY A 97 5.85 -9.73 7.81
CA GLY A 97 4.52 -9.14 7.78
C GLY A 97 3.49 -9.93 8.60
N MET A 98 3.49 -11.25 8.51
CA MET A 98 2.63 -12.14 9.31
C MET A 98 2.95 -12.05 10.81
N VAL A 99 4.24 -12.03 11.19
CA VAL A 99 4.66 -11.86 12.59
C VAL A 99 4.18 -10.52 13.13
N LEU A 100 4.32 -9.44 12.36
CA LEU A 100 3.83 -8.12 12.74
C LEU A 100 2.31 -8.08 12.86
N ALA A 101 1.58 -8.75 11.95
CA ALA A 101 0.12 -8.83 12.03
C ALA A 101 -0.35 -9.38 13.38
N VAL A 102 0.26 -10.48 13.85
CA VAL A 102 -0.04 -11.11 15.15
C VAL A 102 0.47 -10.28 16.32
N ALA A 103 1.65 -9.68 16.18
CA ALA A 103 2.21 -8.81 17.21
C ALA A 103 1.41 -7.51 17.39
N GLY A 104 0.57 -7.15 16.42
CA GLY A 104 -0.25 -5.94 16.43
C GLY A 104 -0.93 -5.70 17.79
N ASP A 105 -1.67 -6.66 18.32
CA ASP A 105 -2.39 -6.54 19.62
C ASP A 105 -1.50 -6.35 20.84
N HIS A 106 -0.22 -6.66 20.71
CA HIS A 106 0.78 -6.50 21.76
C HIS A 106 1.58 -5.20 21.60
N LEU A 107 1.45 -4.52 20.47
CA LEU A 107 2.07 -3.21 20.21
C LEU A 107 1.12 -2.10 20.65
N GLY A 108 1.62 -1.16 21.45
CA GLY A 108 0.91 0.10 21.70
C GLY A 108 0.70 0.90 20.41
N ALA A 109 -0.14 1.94 20.45
CA ALA A 109 -0.47 2.75 19.28
C ALA A 109 0.76 3.34 18.56
N GLU A 110 1.73 3.87 19.32
CA GLU A 110 3.00 4.35 18.77
C GLU A 110 3.81 3.24 18.11
N GLY A 111 3.87 2.07 18.74
CA GLY A 111 4.58 0.89 18.22
C GLY A 111 3.98 0.40 16.89
N ARG A 112 2.65 0.35 16.78
CA ARG A 112 1.95 0.04 15.52
C ARG A 112 2.24 1.08 14.45
N SER A 113 2.21 2.36 14.79
CA SER A 113 2.51 3.44 13.85
C SER A 113 3.93 3.32 13.28
N VAL A 114 4.93 3.16 14.15
CA VAL A 114 6.34 2.99 13.74
C VAL A 114 6.54 1.72 12.92
N ALA A 115 5.94 0.60 13.34
CA ALA A 115 6.03 -0.66 12.62
C ALA A 115 5.38 -0.59 11.23
N GLY A 116 4.19 0.00 11.11
CA GLY A 116 3.51 0.19 9.84
C GLY A 116 4.35 1.04 8.87
N GLN A 117 4.94 2.13 9.36
CA GLN A 117 5.86 2.95 8.58
C GLN A 117 7.12 2.20 8.15
N ALA A 118 7.71 1.41 9.06
CA ALA A 118 8.88 0.59 8.74
C ALA A 118 8.55 -0.41 7.63
N VAL A 119 7.37 -1.05 7.66
CA VAL A 119 6.91 -1.95 6.61
C VAL A 119 6.79 -1.22 5.28
N VAL A 120 6.12 -0.07 5.23
CA VAL A 120 5.97 0.73 4.00
C VAL A 120 7.34 1.06 3.41
N LEU A 121 8.28 1.53 4.24
CA LEU A 121 9.62 1.91 3.80
C LEU A 121 10.44 0.70 3.32
N VAL A 122 10.43 -0.40 4.07
CA VAL A 122 11.13 -1.63 3.69
C VAL A 122 10.60 -2.13 2.35
N VAL A 123 9.28 -2.25 2.21
CA VAL A 123 8.63 -2.65 0.95
C VAL A 123 9.02 -1.72 -0.19
N ALA A 124 8.90 -0.40 0.01
CA ALA A 124 9.25 0.59 -1.01
C ALA A 124 10.71 0.50 -1.47
N VAL A 125 11.65 0.37 -0.52
CA VAL A 125 13.09 0.30 -0.80
C VAL A 125 13.45 -1.01 -1.49
N THR A 126 12.94 -2.15 -1.04
CA THR A 126 13.29 -3.44 -1.66
C THR A 126 12.75 -3.53 -3.08
N ILE A 127 11.52 -3.06 -3.30
CA ILE A 127 10.93 -2.86 -4.63
C ILE A 127 11.83 -1.99 -5.50
N LEU A 128 12.22 -0.81 -4.99
CA LEU A 128 13.02 0.14 -5.75
C LEU A 128 14.37 -0.45 -6.14
N ILE A 129 15.02 -1.15 -5.22
CA ILE A 129 16.29 -1.85 -5.47
C ILE A 129 16.12 -2.85 -6.63
N VAL A 130 15.14 -3.75 -6.54
CA VAL A 130 14.89 -4.74 -7.60
C VAL A 130 14.52 -4.05 -8.92
N ALA A 131 13.72 -2.99 -8.88
CA ALA A 131 13.31 -2.26 -10.07
C ALA A 131 14.48 -1.55 -10.75
N VAL A 132 15.42 -0.97 -10.00
CA VAL A 132 16.66 -0.37 -10.53
C VAL A 132 17.51 -1.44 -11.21
N PHE A 133 17.73 -2.58 -10.55
CA PHE A 133 18.55 -3.66 -11.10
C PHE A 133 17.95 -4.32 -12.34
N THR A 134 16.62 -4.33 -12.45
CA THR A 134 15.88 -4.92 -13.57
C THR A 134 15.51 -3.89 -14.63
N THR A 135 15.93 -2.63 -14.48
CA THR A 135 15.55 -1.50 -15.34
C THR A 135 14.03 -1.33 -15.52
N ASN A 136 13.25 -1.77 -14.53
CA ASN A 136 11.80 -1.66 -14.54
C ASN A 136 11.36 -0.27 -14.09
N THR A 137 11.19 0.64 -15.05
CA THR A 137 10.83 2.04 -14.80
C THR A 137 9.52 2.19 -14.01
N TYR A 138 8.51 1.36 -14.29
CA TYR A 138 7.26 1.37 -13.52
C TYR A 138 7.47 0.94 -12.08
N GLY A 139 8.32 -0.07 -11.83
CA GLY A 139 8.70 -0.49 -10.48
C GLY A 139 9.46 0.60 -9.71
N MET A 140 10.32 1.37 -10.38
CA MET A 140 11.04 2.49 -9.77
C MET A 140 10.06 3.56 -9.30
N TRP A 141 9.11 3.95 -10.16
CA TRP A 141 8.05 4.90 -9.79
C TRP A 141 7.17 4.36 -8.66
N GLY A 142 6.83 3.07 -8.69
CA GLY A 142 6.08 2.42 -7.60
C GLY A 142 6.79 2.51 -6.26
N GLY A 143 8.07 2.12 -6.21
CA GLY A 143 8.89 2.21 -5.00
C GLY A 143 9.02 3.65 -4.49
N VAL A 144 9.25 4.63 -5.38
CA VAL A 144 9.31 6.05 -5.01
C VAL A 144 7.99 6.54 -4.44
N MET A 145 6.85 6.21 -5.06
CA MET A 145 5.53 6.67 -4.59
C MET A 145 5.15 6.03 -3.25
N LEU A 146 5.44 4.74 -3.06
CA LEU A 146 5.25 4.06 -1.76
C LEU A 146 6.15 4.66 -0.68
N GLY A 147 7.42 4.93 -1.00
CA GLY A 147 8.37 5.59 -0.10
C GLY A 147 7.93 7.01 0.27
N ALA A 148 7.44 7.77 -0.71
CA ALA A 148 6.88 9.09 -0.50
C ALA A 148 5.66 9.04 0.43
N ALA A 149 4.73 8.09 0.23
CA ALA A 149 3.59 7.91 1.13
C ALA A 149 4.04 7.61 2.58
N GLY A 150 5.05 6.74 2.74
CA GLY A 150 5.64 6.42 4.05
C GLY A 150 6.29 7.63 4.73
N LEU A 151 7.07 8.42 3.99
CA LEU A 151 7.74 9.62 4.51
C LEU A 151 6.76 10.76 4.80
N LEU A 152 5.78 10.98 3.93
CA LEU A 152 4.71 11.96 4.14
C LEU A 152 3.96 11.67 5.43
N SER A 153 3.71 10.39 5.74
CA SER A 153 3.07 9.98 7.01
C SER A 153 3.84 10.44 8.27
N ARG A 154 5.15 10.72 8.19
CA ARG A 154 6.00 11.18 9.31
C ARG A 154 6.06 12.68 9.53
N LEU A 155 5.74 13.48 8.51
CA LEU A 155 5.81 14.94 8.64
C LEU A 155 4.79 15.41 9.69
N GLU A 156 5.23 16.20 10.67
CA GLU A 156 4.34 16.82 11.68
C GLU A 156 3.38 17.85 11.06
N GLU A 157 3.63 18.28 9.82
CA GLU A 157 2.79 19.24 9.11
C GLU A 157 1.50 18.59 8.58
N ASP A 158 0.35 19.06 9.07
CA ASP A 158 -0.98 18.61 8.66
C ASP A 158 -1.38 19.01 7.24
N ARG A 159 -0.65 19.95 6.62
CA ARG A 159 -0.94 20.48 5.27
C ARG A 159 0.33 20.66 4.45
N LEU A 160 0.41 19.93 3.36
CA LEU A 160 1.43 20.11 2.32
C LEU A 160 0.71 20.39 1.00
N LEU A 161 1.13 21.44 0.29
CA LEU A 161 0.59 21.80 -1.03
C LEU A 161 -0.94 22.02 -1.07
N LEU A 162 -1.49 22.72 -0.07
CA LEU A 162 -2.93 23.07 0.05
C LEU A 162 -3.89 21.90 0.29
N LEU A 163 -3.45 20.63 0.19
CA LEU A 163 -4.24 19.44 0.48
C LEU A 163 -3.93 18.86 1.88
N PRO A 164 -4.90 18.16 2.51
CA PRO A 164 -4.63 17.35 3.68
C PRO A 164 -3.55 16.32 3.40
N LYS A 165 -2.57 16.20 4.30
CA LYS A 165 -1.47 15.22 4.19
C LYS A 165 -1.96 13.79 3.91
N GLU A 166 -3.05 13.39 4.56
CA GLU A 166 -3.64 12.07 4.40
C GLU A 166 -4.13 11.80 2.97
N ASP A 167 -4.69 12.82 2.31
CA ASP A 167 -5.13 12.71 0.92
C ASP A 167 -3.92 12.53 0.00
N LEU A 168 -2.85 13.28 0.23
CA LEU A 168 -1.62 13.14 -0.54
C LEU A 168 -1.00 11.74 -0.38
N CYS A 169 -1.00 11.18 0.83
CA CYS A 169 -0.58 9.80 1.08
C CYS A 169 -1.44 8.79 0.31
N ARG A 170 -2.78 8.95 0.32
CA ARG A 170 -3.70 8.07 -0.41
C ARG A 170 -3.51 8.17 -1.93
N TRP A 171 -3.29 9.38 -2.45
CA TRP A 171 -2.96 9.60 -3.87
C TRP A 171 -1.63 8.94 -4.24
N ALA A 172 -0.61 9.07 -3.41
CA ALA A 172 0.67 8.41 -3.61
C ALA A 172 0.54 6.88 -3.56
N LEU A 173 -0.27 6.33 -2.64
CA LEU A 173 -0.56 4.89 -2.58
C LEU A 173 -1.34 4.40 -3.81
N ALA A 174 -2.30 5.19 -4.31
CA ALA A 174 -3.06 4.86 -5.51
C ALA A 174 -2.17 4.88 -6.76
N ALA A 175 -1.36 5.93 -6.91
CA ALA A 175 -0.38 6.03 -7.99
C ALA A 175 0.66 4.89 -7.91
N GLY A 176 1.15 4.60 -6.71
CA GLY A 176 2.05 3.49 -6.44
C GLY A 176 1.42 2.14 -6.81
N SER A 177 0.16 1.89 -6.41
CA SER A 177 -0.56 0.66 -6.75
C SER A 177 -0.73 0.49 -8.26
N TRP A 178 -1.03 1.58 -8.97
CA TRP A 178 -1.16 1.59 -10.42
C TRP A 178 0.17 1.31 -11.13
N THR A 179 1.24 2.01 -10.77
CA THR A 179 2.56 1.79 -11.36
C THR A 179 3.08 0.40 -11.06
N TYR A 180 2.78 -0.13 -9.87
CA TYR A 180 3.12 -1.49 -9.50
C TYR A 180 2.39 -2.54 -10.34
N HIS A 181 1.08 -2.36 -10.55
CA HIS A 181 0.31 -3.20 -11.48
C HIS A 181 0.94 -3.21 -12.88
N GLN A 182 1.33 -2.04 -13.39
CA GLN A 182 2.01 -1.92 -14.68
C GLN A 182 3.41 -2.55 -14.68
N ALA A 183 4.17 -2.44 -13.59
CA ALA A 183 5.48 -3.07 -13.43
C ALA A 183 5.39 -4.59 -13.51
N LEU A 184 4.41 -5.19 -12.83
CA LEU A 184 4.14 -6.63 -12.89
C LEU A 184 3.71 -7.07 -14.30
N ARG A 185 2.90 -6.24 -14.98
CA ARG A 185 2.48 -6.50 -16.37
C ARG A 185 3.66 -6.44 -17.35
N ALA A 186 4.52 -5.44 -17.21
CA ALA A 186 5.70 -5.25 -18.06
C ALA A 186 6.71 -6.39 -17.87
N GLN A 187 6.96 -6.82 -16.62
CA GLN A 187 7.79 -7.98 -16.35
C GLN A 187 7.23 -9.24 -16.99
N ARG A 188 5.93 -9.50 -16.90
CA ARG A 188 5.33 -10.70 -17.51
C ARG A 188 5.53 -10.78 -19.03
N LEU A 189 5.37 -9.66 -19.74
CA LEU A 189 5.58 -9.61 -21.20
C LEU A 189 7.03 -9.92 -21.62
N GLN A 190 8.00 -9.90 -20.71
CA GLN A 190 9.39 -10.25 -21.01
C GLN A 190 9.66 -11.76 -20.89
N TRP A 191 8.76 -12.51 -20.25
CA TRP A 191 8.90 -13.95 -20.01
C TRP A 191 7.96 -14.82 -20.86
N GLU A 192 7.09 -14.20 -21.67
CA GLU A 192 6.28 -14.84 -22.73
C GLU A 192 6.97 -14.71 -24.09
#